data_AF-A0AAV5C1P6-F1
#
_entry.id   AF-A0AAV5C1P6-F1
#
_cell.length_a   1.000
_cell.length_b   1.000
_cell.length_c   1.000
_cell.angle_alpha   90.00
_cell.angle_beta   90.00
_cell.angle_gamma   90.00
#
_symmetry.space_group_name_H-M   'P 1'
#
loop_
_entity.id
_entity.type
_entity.pdbx_description
1 polymer ?
#
loop_
_entity_poly.entity_id
_entity_poly.type
_entity_poly.pdbx_seq_one_letter_code
_entity_poly.pdbx_strand_id
1 'polypeptide(L)'
;MGNRGRKSNKHSIKQHAGFLGDQEKLEEVFQKILKIYVGKLYARLPKGGTGIVAAATGTDGQIRTSDRDERIICYIVNTAEYCHQTAGELAENVAKMINPQFADKVDMSEVQDEFSAVITKALMTLVHGLETKFDGEMIAMTRVPWATIESVGDQSEYVNGISSILSSSIPVLGSLLSPTYFQYFLDKLAASLGPRFYLNIYKCKHISETGAQQMLLDTQAVKTILLDIPTLGKQSTGAASYSKFVSREMSKAEALLKVILSPVDSVANTYRALLPEGTPLEFQRILDLKGLKKADQQAILEDFNKHAPAIKHPTVTPTVAPPAATASIQIAPIPTPAVSITPSMAALTGALTNREDVLARAAALGRGAATTGFKRFLALTEAAKDRKDGPFRKLFNP
;
A
#
# COMPACT_ATOMS: atom_id res chain seq x y z
N MET A 1 -1.70 10.30 72.38
CA MET A 1 -1.72 11.02 71.08
C MET A 1 -1.73 10.12 69.81
N GLY A 2 -1.53 8.80 69.90
CA GLY A 2 -1.38 7.94 68.70
C GLY A 2 -2.64 7.57 67.88
N ASN A 3 -3.85 7.84 68.37
CA ASN A 3 -5.08 7.34 67.71
C ASN A 3 -5.72 8.33 66.70
N ARG A 4 -5.38 9.62 66.75
CA ARG A 4 -5.84 10.63 65.75
C ARG A 4 -5.04 10.55 64.44
N GLY A 5 -3.73 10.27 64.50
CA GLY A 5 -2.88 10.10 63.32
C GLY A 5 -3.24 8.89 62.45
N ARG A 6 -3.58 7.74 63.07
CA ARG A 6 -3.99 6.52 62.34
C ARG A 6 -5.34 6.66 61.62
N LYS A 7 -6.29 7.42 62.18
CA LYS A 7 -7.60 7.68 61.54
C LYS A 7 -7.47 8.66 60.37
N SER A 8 -6.65 9.71 60.49
CA SER A 8 -6.38 10.65 59.40
C SER A 8 -5.69 9.97 58.20
N ASN A 9 -4.71 9.11 58.48
CA ASN A 9 -3.99 8.37 57.43
C ASN A 9 -4.89 7.36 56.69
N LYS A 10 -5.78 6.65 57.40
CA LYS A 10 -6.77 5.74 56.77
C LYS A 10 -7.83 6.46 55.93
N HIS A 11 -8.23 7.68 56.29
CA HIS A 11 -9.16 8.49 55.49
C HIS A 11 -8.47 9.02 54.22
N SER A 12 -7.23 9.50 54.34
CA SER A 12 -6.43 9.95 53.19
C SER A 12 -6.15 8.82 52.20
N ILE A 13 -5.78 7.62 52.69
CA ILE A 13 -5.57 6.42 51.85
C ILE A 13 -6.88 5.98 51.18
N LYS A 14 -8.02 6.03 51.86
CA LYS A 14 -9.33 5.70 51.25
C LYS A 14 -9.78 6.74 50.22
N GLN A 15 -9.51 8.03 50.43
CA GLN A 15 -9.77 9.07 49.43
C GLN A 15 -8.86 8.93 48.21
N HIS A 16 -7.57 8.65 48.41
CA HIS A 16 -6.65 8.36 47.30
C HIS A 16 -7.06 7.09 46.55
N ALA A 17 -7.39 6.01 47.24
CA ALA A 17 -7.85 4.76 46.61
C ALA A 17 -9.19 4.95 45.85
N GLY A 18 -10.10 5.77 46.38
CA GLY A 18 -11.34 6.15 45.68
C GLY A 18 -11.08 6.99 44.43
N PHE A 19 -10.18 7.98 44.53
CA PHE A 19 -9.80 8.83 43.39
C PHE A 19 -9.07 8.03 42.30
N LEU A 20 -8.25 7.04 42.68
CA LEU A 20 -7.58 6.10 41.77
C LEU A 20 -8.59 5.16 41.08
N GLY A 21 -9.55 4.60 41.82
CA GLY A 21 -10.61 3.77 41.23
C GLY A 21 -11.56 4.54 40.31
N ASP A 22 -11.74 5.85 40.54
CA ASP A 22 -12.50 6.73 39.66
C ASP A 22 -11.70 7.10 38.39
N GLN A 23 -10.36 7.20 38.48
CA GLN A 23 -9.48 7.41 37.32
C GLN A 23 -9.41 6.19 36.39
N GLU A 24 -9.26 4.98 36.95
CA GLU A 24 -9.25 3.72 36.18
C GLU A 24 -10.59 3.51 35.45
N LYS A 25 -11.72 3.77 36.10
CA LYS A 25 -13.05 3.75 35.46
C LYS A 25 -13.21 4.82 34.38
N LEU A 26 -12.64 6.01 34.58
CA LEU A 26 -12.70 7.08 33.59
C LEU A 26 -11.89 6.71 32.34
N GLU A 27 -10.75 6.06 32.51
CA GLU A 27 -9.93 5.54 31.43
C GLU A 27 -10.69 4.50 30.59
N GLU A 28 -11.26 3.47 31.22
CA GLU A 28 -12.06 2.44 30.54
C GLU A 28 -13.23 3.04 29.75
N VAL A 29 -13.94 4.01 30.35
CA VAL A 29 -15.04 4.71 29.69
C VAL A 29 -14.55 5.52 28.50
N PHE A 30 -13.40 6.20 28.62
CA PHE A 30 -12.83 6.99 27.54
C PHE A 30 -12.37 6.10 26.38
N GLN A 31 -11.68 5.00 26.67
CA GLN A 31 -11.29 3.99 25.67
C GLN A 31 -12.53 3.47 24.94
N LYS A 32 -13.59 3.11 25.66
CA LYS A 32 -14.86 2.64 25.07
C LYS A 32 -15.47 3.67 24.12
N ILE A 33 -15.50 4.94 24.50
CA ILE A 33 -16.04 6.02 23.64
C ILE A 33 -15.20 6.17 22.37
N LEU A 34 -13.87 6.14 22.49
CA LEU A 34 -12.96 6.23 21.34
C LEU A 34 -13.13 5.04 20.39
N LYS A 35 -13.24 3.81 20.91
CA LYS A 35 -13.53 2.61 20.10
C LYS A 35 -14.88 2.70 19.37
N ILE A 36 -15.92 3.27 20.01
CA ILE A 36 -17.20 3.55 19.33
C ILE A 36 -17.00 4.59 18.21
N TYR A 37 -16.18 5.62 18.44
CA TYR A 37 -15.90 6.63 17.43
C TYR A 37 -15.12 6.07 16.23
N VAL A 38 -14.14 5.19 16.47
CA VAL A 38 -13.46 4.40 15.43
C VAL A 38 -14.49 3.69 14.55
N GLY A 39 -15.45 2.97 15.16
CA GLY A 39 -16.51 2.30 14.41
C GLY A 39 -17.35 3.24 13.55
N LYS A 40 -17.63 4.47 14.04
CA LYS A 40 -18.34 5.50 13.25
C LYS A 40 -17.49 6.01 12.08
N LEU A 41 -16.18 6.18 12.25
CA LEU A 41 -15.28 6.57 11.17
C LEU A 41 -15.24 5.50 10.07
N TYR A 42 -15.12 4.22 10.44
CA TYR A 42 -15.19 3.11 9.49
C TYR A 42 -16.51 3.08 8.72
N ALA A 43 -17.65 3.30 9.40
CA ALA A 43 -18.96 3.30 8.75
C ALA A 43 -19.14 4.44 7.72
N ARG A 44 -18.32 5.50 7.81
CA ARG A 44 -18.34 6.64 6.89
C ARG A 44 -17.42 6.48 5.68
N LEU A 45 -16.50 5.51 5.69
CA LEU A 45 -15.69 5.23 4.52
C LEU A 45 -16.56 4.65 3.40
N PRO A 46 -16.36 5.08 2.14
CA PRO A 46 -17.00 4.45 1.00
C PRO A 46 -16.71 2.95 0.99
N LYS A 47 -17.77 2.16 0.92
CA LYS A 47 -17.64 0.71 0.76
C LYS A 47 -17.53 0.44 -0.73
N GLY A 48 -16.56 -0.41 -1.12
CA GLY A 48 -16.56 -0.99 -2.45
C GLY A 48 -17.88 -1.71 -2.70
N GLY A 49 -18.29 -1.87 -3.96
CA GLY A 49 -19.50 -2.61 -4.29
C GLY A 49 -19.39 -4.05 -3.80
N THR A 50 -19.89 -4.35 -2.61
CA THR A 50 -20.06 -5.70 -2.10
C THR A 50 -21.54 -6.04 -2.18
N GLY A 51 -21.92 -6.64 -3.30
CA GLY A 51 -23.28 -7.05 -3.58
C GLY A 51 -23.31 -8.07 -4.70
N ILE A 52 -24.41 -8.84 -4.78
CA ILE A 52 -24.60 -9.89 -5.79
C ILE A 52 -24.38 -9.35 -7.22
N VAL A 53 -24.76 -8.09 -7.46
CA VAL A 53 -24.53 -7.39 -8.73
C VAL A 53 -23.05 -7.18 -9.00
N ALA A 54 -22.24 -6.82 -8.00
CA ALA A 54 -20.81 -6.55 -8.18
C ALA A 54 -20.01 -7.84 -8.45
N ALA A 55 -20.40 -8.95 -7.85
CA ALA A 55 -19.86 -10.27 -8.17
C ALA A 55 -20.25 -10.71 -9.60
N ALA A 56 -21.48 -10.41 -10.04
CA ALA A 56 -21.97 -10.75 -11.37
C ALA A 56 -21.38 -9.87 -12.49
N THR A 57 -21.02 -8.61 -12.20
CA THR A 57 -20.42 -7.67 -13.17
C THR A 57 -18.90 -7.65 -13.14
N GLY A 58 -18.27 -8.44 -12.26
CA GLY A 58 -16.80 -8.42 -12.06
C GLY A 58 -16.27 -7.12 -11.45
N THR A 59 -17.14 -6.35 -10.78
CA THR A 59 -16.78 -5.09 -10.09
C THR A 59 -16.54 -5.32 -8.59
N ASP A 60 -16.37 -6.57 -8.18
CA ASP A 60 -16.03 -6.93 -6.80
C ASP A 60 -14.71 -6.25 -6.41
N GLY A 61 -14.78 -5.34 -5.43
CA GLY A 61 -13.63 -4.52 -5.02
C GLY A 61 -13.47 -3.17 -5.72
N GLN A 62 -14.30 -2.79 -6.71
CA GLN A 62 -14.27 -1.43 -7.27
C GLN A 62 -14.85 -0.42 -6.28
N ILE A 63 -14.00 0.51 -5.83
CA ILE A 63 -14.40 1.63 -4.98
C ILE A 63 -14.56 2.84 -5.89
N ARG A 64 -15.80 3.29 -6.09
CA ARG A 64 -16.06 4.53 -6.82
C ARG A 64 -16.04 5.68 -5.84
N THR A 65 -15.03 6.55 -5.95
CA THR A 65 -14.92 7.77 -5.15
C THR A 65 -15.26 8.99 -6.00
N SER A 66 -16.22 9.79 -5.55
CA SER A 66 -16.43 11.15 -6.05
C SER A 66 -15.41 12.11 -5.44
N ASP A 67 -15.28 13.30 -6.01
CA ASP A 67 -14.42 14.37 -5.45
C ASP A 67 -14.87 14.79 -4.03
N ARG A 68 -16.14 14.58 -3.70
CA ARG A 68 -16.66 14.79 -2.34
C ARG A 68 -16.18 13.68 -1.41
N ASP A 69 -16.22 12.43 -1.87
CA ASP A 69 -15.77 11.28 -1.08
C ASP A 69 -14.27 11.37 -0.78
N GLU A 70 -13.46 11.78 -1.76
CA GLU A 70 -12.02 12.00 -1.57
C GLU A 70 -11.73 12.97 -0.42
N ARG A 71 -12.44 14.11 -0.37
CA ARG A 71 -12.32 15.08 0.73
C ARG A 71 -12.77 14.49 2.07
N ILE A 72 -13.90 13.78 2.09
CA ILE A 72 -14.41 13.14 3.30
C ILE A 72 -13.39 12.14 3.83
N ILE A 73 -12.78 11.32 2.97
CA ILE A 73 -11.77 10.34 3.36
C ILE A 73 -10.53 11.06 3.94
N CYS A 74 -10.05 12.16 3.34
CA CYS A 74 -8.97 12.95 3.91
C CYS A 74 -9.32 13.50 5.30
N TYR A 75 -10.54 14.00 5.51
CA TYR A 75 -10.98 14.45 6.83
C TYR A 75 -11.05 13.31 7.85
N ILE A 76 -11.45 12.10 7.43
CA ILE A 76 -11.40 10.91 8.28
C ILE A 76 -9.96 10.59 8.70
N VAL A 77 -9.00 10.66 7.76
CA VAL A 77 -7.56 10.48 8.07
C VAL A 77 -7.11 11.50 9.12
N ASN A 78 -7.35 12.79 8.90
CA ASN A 78 -6.92 13.85 9.81
C ASN A 78 -7.58 13.74 11.20
N THR A 79 -8.85 13.33 11.22
CA THR A 79 -9.59 13.10 12.47
C THR A 79 -9.01 11.91 13.25
N ALA A 80 -8.74 10.80 12.55
CA ALA A 80 -8.16 9.62 13.17
C ALA A 80 -6.73 9.89 13.65
N GLU A 81 -5.92 10.66 12.90
CA GLU A 81 -4.59 11.11 13.32
C GLU A 81 -4.66 11.94 14.61
N TYR A 82 -5.56 12.92 14.66
CA TYR A 82 -5.76 13.73 15.85
C TYR A 82 -6.17 12.88 17.07
N CYS A 83 -7.10 11.94 16.90
CA CYS A 83 -7.53 11.05 17.97
C CYS A 83 -6.40 10.11 18.42
N HIS A 84 -5.64 9.54 17.47
CA HIS A 84 -4.47 8.72 17.76
C HIS A 84 -3.45 9.47 18.62
N GLN A 85 -3.08 10.69 18.20
CA GLN A 85 -2.10 11.48 18.92
C GLN A 85 -2.61 11.90 20.31
N THR A 86 -3.84 12.40 20.38
CA THR A 86 -4.44 12.87 21.63
C THR A 86 -4.61 11.73 22.64
N ALA A 87 -4.93 10.52 22.19
CA ALA A 87 -5.03 9.35 23.07
C ALA A 87 -3.68 9.00 23.72
N GLY A 88 -2.59 9.03 22.94
CA GLY A 88 -1.24 8.78 23.46
C GLY A 88 -0.78 9.86 24.45
N GLU A 89 -0.97 11.13 24.10
CA GLU A 89 -0.61 12.24 25.00
C GLU A 89 -1.42 12.21 26.30
N LEU A 90 -2.69 11.81 26.23
CA LEU A 90 -3.53 11.63 27.41
C LEU A 90 -2.96 10.53 28.32
N ALA A 91 -2.59 9.37 27.76
CA ALA A 91 -1.98 8.28 28.51
C ALA A 91 -0.70 8.74 29.23
N GLU A 92 0.21 9.41 28.52
CA GLU A 92 1.43 9.94 29.12
C GLU A 92 1.16 10.94 30.26
N ASN A 93 0.16 11.82 30.09
CA ASN A 93 -0.18 12.83 31.08
C ASN A 93 -0.85 12.21 32.32
N VAL A 94 -1.72 11.22 32.13
CA VAL A 94 -2.34 10.48 33.24
C VAL A 94 -1.27 9.69 33.99
N ALA A 95 -0.38 8.99 33.28
CA ALA A 95 0.73 8.24 33.89
C ALA A 95 1.63 9.12 34.78
N LYS A 96 1.86 10.39 34.40
CA LYS A 96 2.63 11.36 35.20
C LYS A 96 1.88 11.86 36.46
N MET A 97 0.56 11.78 36.48
CA MET A 97 -0.27 12.28 37.60
C MET A 97 -0.68 11.20 38.60
N ILE A 98 -0.59 9.92 38.22
CA ILE A 98 -0.94 8.81 39.10
C ILE A 98 0.27 8.26 39.87
N ASN A 99 0.01 7.42 40.86
CA ASN A 99 1.07 6.79 41.64
C ASN A 99 1.92 5.88 40.72
N PRO A 100 3.27 5.93 40.80
CA PRO A 100 4.16 5.15 39.94
C PRO A 100 3.83 3.65 39.84
N GLN A 101 3.28 3.04 40.90
CA GLN A 101 2.88 1.63 40.90
C GLN A 101 1.71 1.29 39.96
N PHE A 102 1.00 2.30 39.45
CA PHE A 102 -0.12 2.17 38.51
C PHE A 102 0.16 2.86 37.17
N ALA A 103 1.26 3.60 37.03
CA ALA A 103 1.65 4.28 35.80
C ALA A 103 1.73 3.31 34.61
N ASP A 104 2.29 2.12 34.84
CA ASP A 104 2.45 1.07 33.83
C ASP A 104 1.13 0.43 33.38
N LYS A 105 0.01 0.74 34.06
CA LYS A 105 -1.32 0.22 33.69
C LYS A 105 -2.10 1.14 32.76
N VAL A 106 -1.65 2.40 32.61
CA VAL A 106 -2.30 3.39 31.73
C VAL A 106 -1.77 3.16 30.34
N ASP A 107 -2.56 2.47 29.53
CA ASP A 107 -2.18 2.11 28.16
C ASP A 107 -3.32 2.43 27.18
N MET A 108 -3.00 3.26 26.20
CA MET A 108 -3.90 3.61 25.10
C MET A 108 -3.46 2.99 23.77
N SER A 109 -2.45 2.12 23.78
CA SER A 109 -1.85 1.54 22.57
C SER A 109 -2.90 0.82 21.71
N GLU A 110 -3.80 0.03 22.30
CA GLU A 110 -4.89 -0.62 21.54
C GLU A 110 -5.78 0.39 20.79
N VAL A 111 -6.15 1.49 21.46
CA VAL A 111 -7.00 2.53 20.87
C VAL A 111 -6.25 3.28 19.78
N GLN A 112 -4.96 3.56 20.00
CA GLN A 112 -4.08 4.14 18.98
C GLN A 112 -3.97 3.20 17.77
N ASP A 113 -3.78 1.90 17.97
CA ASP A 113 -3.71 0.92 16.90
C ASP A 113 -5.00 0.86 16.08
N GLU A 114 -6.16 0.97 16.72
CA GLU A 114 -7.46 1.06 16.06
C GLU A 114 -7.58 2.31 15.17
N PHE A 115 -7.16 3.49 15.65
CA PHE A 115 -7.13 4.70 14.82
C PHE A 115 -6.10 4.60 13.68
N SER A 116 -4.93 4.01 13.93
CA SER A 116 -3.93 3.73 12.89
C SER A 116 -4.46 2.78 11.81
N ALA A 117 -5.31 1.82 12.19
CA ALA A 117 -6.01 0.96 11.25
C ALA A 117 -7.03 1.74 10.40
N VAL A 118 -7.79 2.68 11.00
CA VAL A 118 -8.70 3.58 10.26
C VAL A 118 -7.93 4.41 9.24
N ILE A 119 -6.82 5.02 9.64
CA ILE A 119 -5.96 5.82 8.75
C ILE A 119 -5.49 4.99 7.57
N THR A 120 -4.95 3.80 7.84
CA THR A 120 -4.46 2.89 6.80
C THR A 120 -5.59 2.51 5.83
N LYS A 121 -6.76 2.14 6.35
CA LYS A 121 -7.92 1.76 5.53
C LYS A 121 -8.42 2.93 4.68
N ALA A 122 -8.48 4.13 5.26
CA ALA A 122 -8.89 5.35 4.58
C ALA A 122 -7.93 5.69 3.42
N LEU A 123 -6.62 5.67 3.66
CA LEU A 123 -5.61 5.91 2.62
C LEU A 123 -5.69 4.86 1.50
N MET A 124 -5.86 3.56 1.83
CA MET A 124 -6.08 2.52 0.81
C MET A 124 -7.37 2.74 0.02
N THR A 125 -8.42 3.27 0.66
CA THR A 125 -9.68 3.59 -0.03
C THR A 125 -9.48 4.69 -1.08
N LEU A 126 -8.62 5.68 -0.81
CA LEU A 126 -8.23 6.69 -1.83
C LEU A 126 -7.46 6.06 -2.99
N VAL A 127 -6.50 5.17 -2.70
CA VAL A 127 -5.74 4.45 -3.74
C VAL A 127 -6.68 3.65 -4.63
N HIS A 128 -7.57 2.83 -4.06
CA HIS A 128 -8.56 2.05 -4.81
C HIS A 128 -9.57 2.91 -5.57
N GLY A 129 -9.91 4.08 -5.03
CA GLY A 129 -10.74 5.08 -5.71
C GLY A 129 -10.12 5.53 -7.03
N LEU A 130 -8.83 5.90 -6.99
CA LEU A 130 -8.07 6.29 -8.18
C LEU A 130 -7.79 5.12 -9.12
N GLU A 131 -7.50 3.93 -8.59
CA GLU A 131 -7.38 2.71 -9.40
C GLU A 131 -8.64 2.47 -10.22
N THR A 132 -9.82 2.62 -9.60
CA THR A 132 -11.10 2.40 -10.28
C THR A 132 -11.33 3.42 -11.40
N LYS A 133 -10.95 4.69 -11.19
CA LYS A 133 -10.98 5.72 -12.24
C LYS A 133 -9.99 5.38 -13.37
N PHE A 134 -8.77 5.00 -13.01
CA PHE A 134 -7.72 4.60 -13.95
C PHE A 134 -8.08 3.36 -14.77
N ASP A 135 -8.78 2.39 -14.17
CA ASP A 135 -9.29 1.19 -14.86
C ASP A 135 -10.26 1.56 -16.00
N GLY A 136 -11.03 2.64 -15.86
CA GLY A 136 -11.87 3.17 -16.92
C GLY A 136 -11.06 3.54 -18.17
N GLU A 137 -9.95 4.25 -17.97
CA GLU A 137 -9.02 4.63 -19.05
C GLU A 137 -8.25 3.43 -19.59
N MET A 138 -7.94 2.45 -18.75
CA MET A 138 -7.36 1.17 -19.19
C MET A 138 -8.31 0.41 -20.12
N ILE A 139 -9.62 0.41 -19.81
CA ILE A 139 -10.62 -0.17 -20.71
C ILE A 139 -10.67 0.61 -22.03
N ALA A 140 -10.63 1.94 -21.99
CA ALA A 140 -10.59 2.77 -23.19
C ALA A 140 -9.36 2.46 -24.07
N MET A 141 -8.18 2.32 -23.46
CA MET A 141 -6.94 1.91 -24.14
C MET A 141 -7.09 0.57 -24.88
N THR A 142 -7.77 -0.44 -24.29
CA THR A 142 -7.97 -1.74 -24.97
C THR A 142 -8.92 -1.69 -26.16
N ARG A 143 -9.74 -0.63 -26.26
CA ARG A 143 -10.69 -0.42 -27.36
C ARG A 143 -10.10 0.35 -28.54
N VAL A 144 -8.94 0.98 -28.36
CA VAL A 144 -8.22 1.65 -29.45
C VAL A 144 -7.87 0.60 -30.53
N PRO A 145 -8.13 0.87 -31.82
CA PRO A 145 -7.91 -0.09 -32.89
C PRO A 145 -6.42 -0.17 -33.30
N TRP A 146 -5.56 -0.62 -32.38
CA TRP A 146 -4.10 -0.66 -32.54
C TRP A 146 -3.60 -1.38 -33.79
N ALA A 147 -4.38 -2.31 -34.35
CA ALA A 147 -4.02 -3.05 -35.55
C ALA A 147 -4.18 -2.23 -36.85
N THR A 148 -5.04 -1.21 -36.86
CA THR A 148 -5.43 -0.48 -38.08
C THR A 148 -5.03 1.00 -38.04
N ILE A 149 -4.17 1.39 -37.10
CA ILE A 149 -3.60 2.74 -37.08
C ILE A 149 -2.62 2.87 -38.26
N GLU A 150 -2.89 3.81 -39.15
CA GLU A 150 -2.09 4.02 -40.37
C GLU A 150 -0.96 5.03 -40.18
N SER A 151 -1.12 5.98 -39.27
CA SER A 151 -0.13 7.01 -38.96
C SER A 151 -0.07 7.33 -37.48
N VAL A 152 1.13 7.64 -36.99
CA VAL A 152 1.35 8.17 -35.64
C VAL A 152 0.90 9.63 -35.59
N GLY A 153 0.18 10.00 -34.54
CA GLY A 153 -0.32 11.35 -34.29
C GLY A 153 -0.08 11.79 -32.85
N ASP A 154 -0.97 12.65 -32.34
CA ASP A 154 -0.95 13.10 -30.95
C ASP A 154 -1.28 11.96 -29.97
N GLN A 155 -1.13 12.22 -28.66
CA GLN A 155 -1.44 11.24 -27.63
C GLN A 155 -2.91 10.80 -27.65
N SER A 156 -3.16 9.52 -27.39
CA SER A 156 -4.51 8.94 -27.38
C SER A 156 -5.42 9.53 -26.29
N GLU A 157 -6.74 9.50 -26.51
CA GLU A 157 -7.73 10.07 -25.59
C GLU A 157 -7.63 9.54 -24.16
N TYR A 158 -7.33 8.25 -23.98
CA TYR A 158 -7.20 7.66 -22.64
C TYR A 158 -6.05 8.30 -21.83
N VAL A 159 -5.01 8.81 -22.50
CA VAL A 159 -3.90 9.52 -21.85
C VAL A 159 -4.39 10.86 -21.29
N ASN A 160 -5.25 11.56 -22.04
CA ASN A 160 -5.92 12.78 -21.57
C ASN A 160 -6.83 12.48 -20.38
N GLY A 161 -7.57 11.37 -20.42
CA GLY A 161 -8.39 10.90 -19.30
C GLY A 161 -7.58 10.66 -18.03
N ILE A 162 -6.44 9.96 -18.15
CA ILE A 162 -5.49 9.75 -17.03
C ILE A 162 -5.00 11.09 -16.47
N SER A 163 -4.58 12.01 -17.34
CA SER A 163 -4.14 13.35 -16.94
C SER A 163 -5.23 14.11 -16.18
N SER A 164 -6.48 14.06 -16.68
CA SER A 164 -7.62 14.72 -16.05
C SER A 164 -7.92 14.15 -14.66
N ILE A 165 -7.93 12.82 -14.51
CA ILE A 165 -8.18 12.15 -13.22
C ILE A 165 -7.15 12.59 -12.18
N LEU A 166 -5.87 12.61 -12.55
CA LEU A 166 -4.79 12.95 -11.63
C LEU A 166 -4.77 14.44 -11.31
N SER A 167 -5.01 15.29 -12.32
CA SER A 167 -5.06 16.74 -12.15
C SER A 167 -6.24 17.19 -11.27
N SER A 168 -7.36 16.46 -11.26
CA SER A 168 -8.49 16.77 -10.38
C SER A 168 -8.27 16.31 -8.94
N SER A 169 -7.74 15.10 -8.75
CA SER A 169 -7.70 14.46 -7.44
C SER A 169 -6.42 14.78 -6.65
N ILE A 170 -5.25 14.72 -7.28
CA ILE A 170 -3.96 14.81 -6.57
C ILE A 170 -3.77 16.14 -5.82
N PRO A 171 -4.11 17.32 -6.37
CA PRO A 171 -3.97 18.57 -5.63
C PRO A 171 -4.84 18.63 -4.37
N VAL A 172 -6.05 18.06 -4.43
CA VAL A 172 -6.95 17.98 -3.27
C VAL A 172 -6.33 17.11 -2.18
N LEU A 173 -5.87 15.91 -2.54
CA LEU A 173 -5.25 14.98 -1.59
C LEU A 173 -3.96 15.57 -0.98
N GLY A 174 -3.09 16.17 -1.79
CA GLY A 174 -1.85 16.78 -1.32
C GLY A 174 -2.06 17.98 -0.38
N SER A 175 -3.18 18.71 -0.56
CA SER A 175 -3.55 19.84 0.31
C SER A 175 -4.20 19.42 1.63
N LEU A 176 -4.87 18.27 1.68
CA LEU A 176 -5.65 17.83 2.84
C LEU A 176 -4.93 16.80 3.71
N LEU A 177 -3.98 16.03 3.15
CA LEU A 177 -3.22 15.03 3.89
C LEU A 177 -1.91 15.63 4.43
N SER A 178 -1.47 15.15 5.59
CA SER A 178 -0.13 15.46 6.10
C SER A 178 0.95 14.90 5.16
N PRO A 179 2.17 15.48 5.11
CA PRO A 179 3.24 15.00 4.23
C PRO A 179 3.53 13.51 4.39
N THR A 180 3.46 13.02 5.64
CA THR A 180 3.67 11.62 6.00
C THR A 180 2.65 10.70 5.35
N TYR A 181 1.35 11.03 5.43
CA TYR A 181 0.30 10.20 4.85
C TYR A 181 0.17 10.38 3.34
N PHE A 182 0.47 11.57 2.82
CA PHE A 182 0.56 11.78 1.38
C PHE A 182 1.68 10.92 0.78
N GLN A 183 2.85 10.86 1.41
CA GLN A 183 3.94 9.99 0.96
C GLN A 183 3.53 8.50 0.99
N TYR A 184 2.90 8.04 2.07
CA TYR A 184 2.39 6.67 2.14
C TYR A 184 1.39 6.37 1.01
N PHE A 185 0.48 7.31 0.73
CA PHE A 185 -0.45 7.22 -0.40
C PHE A 185 0.30 7.14 -1.75
N LEU A 186 1.31 7.99 -1.96
CA LEU A 186 2.13 7.97 -3.18
C LEU A 186 2.84 6.63 -3.38
N ASP A 187 3.46 6.08 -2.35
CA ASP A 187 4.16 4.79 -2.44
C ASP A 187 3.21 3.66 -2.88
N LYS A 188 1.98 3.69 -2.38
CA LYS A 188 0.95 2.70 -2.71
C LYS A 188 0.36 2.92 -4.09
N LEU A 189 0.19 4.18 -4.49
CA LEU A 189 -0.24 4.54 -5.84
C LEU A 189 0.80 4.12 -6.89
N ALA A 190 2.10 4.37 -6.64
CA ALA A 190 3.20 3.93 -7.50
C ALA A 190 3.22 2.41 -7.67
N ALA A 191 3.03 1.68 -6.56
CA ALA A 191 2.96 0.22 -6.56
C ALA A 191 1.77 -0.36 -7.33
N SER A 192 0.81 0.48 -7.76
CA SER A 192 -0.40 0.06 -8.46
C SER A 192 -0.46 0.53 -9.91
N LEU A 193 -0.37 1.84 -10.19
CA LEU A 193 -0.70 2.38 -11.51
C LEU A 193 0.24 1.90 -12.62
N GLY A 194 1.55 1.90 -12.38
CA GLY A 194 2.56 1.46 -13.34
C GLY A 194 2.40 -0.02 -13.73
N PRO A 195 2.40 -0.96 -12.75
CA PRO A 195 2.14 -2.37 -13.02
C PRO A 195 0.79 -2.62 -13.72
N ARG A 196 -0.25 -1.89 -13.33
CA ARG A 196 -1.59 -1.99 -13.94
C ARG A 196 -1.58 -1.57 -15.41
N PHE A 197 -0.89 -0.47 -15.75
CA PHE A 197 -0.69 -0.04 -17.14
C PHE A 197 0.06 -1.11 -17.95
N TYR A 198 1.19 -1.60 -17.44
CA TYR A 198 1.99 -2.67 -18.07
C TYR A 198 1.14 -3.92 -18.36
N LEU A 199 0.40 -4.40 -17.37
CA LEU A 199 -0.46 -5.57 -17.52
C LEU A 199 -1.64 -5.33 -18.49
N ASN A 200 -2.08 -4.08 -18.64
CA ASN A 200 -3.17 -3.73 -19.54
C ASN A 200 -2.79 -3.83 -21.02
N ILE A 201 -1.51 -3.65 -21.36
CA ILE A 201 -1.00 -3.85 -22.72
C ILE A 201 -1.30 -5.29 -23.19
N TYR A 202 -1.11 -6.28 -22.33
CA TYR A 202 -1.42 -7.70 -22.63
C TYR A 202 -2.91 -8.00 -22.83
N LYS A 203 -3.81 -7.05 -22.53
CA LYS A 203 -5.25 -7.18 -22.82
C LYS A 203 -5.62 -6.64 -24.19
N CYS A 204 -4.70 -5.94 -24.87
CA CYS A 204 -4.87 -5.60 -26.27
C CYS A 204 -4.82 -6.86 -27.14
N LYS A 205 -5.39 -6.81 -28.34
CA LYS A 205 -5.47 -7.98 -29.24
C LYS A 205 -4.25 -8.06 -30.14
N HIS A 206 -4.25 -7.27 -31.20
CA HIS A 206 -3.17 -7.15 -32.16
C HIS A 206 -2.76 -5.69 -32.22
N ILE A 207 -1.46 -5.46 -32.15
CA ILE A 207 -0.81 -4.15 -32.21
C ILE A 207 0.09 -4.17 -33.45
N SER A 208 -0.24 -3.37 -34.45
CA SER A 208 0.59 -3.23 -35.66
C SER A 208 1.89 -2.49 -35.34
N GLU A 209 2.83 -2.42 -36.27
CA GLU A 209 4.06 -1.64 -36.10
C GLU A 209 3.74 -0.17 -35.80
N THR A 210 2.91 0.48 -36.62
CA THR A 210 2.47 1.87 -36.40
C THR A 210 1.68 2.02 -35.10
N GLY A 211 0.83 1.05 -34.77
CA GLY A 211 0.10 1.04 -33.49
C GLY A 211 1.02 0.95 -32.28
N ALA A 212 2.09 0.16 -32.37
CA ALA A 212 3.11 0.06 -31.31
C ALA A 212 3.93 1.35 -31.20
N GLN A 213 4.21 2.04 -32.30
CA GLN A 213 4.84 3.37 -32.28
C GLN A 213 3.95 4.39 -31.55
N GLN A 214 2.65 4.43 -31.87
CA GLN A 214 1.68 5.30 -31.18
C GLN A 214 1.57 4.96 -29.69
N MET A 215 1.41 3.67 -29.34
CA MET A 215 1.31 3.26 -27.94
C MET A 215 2.61 3.56 -27.15
N LEU A 216 3.77 3.56 -27.82
CA LEU A 216 5.03 3.94 -27.19
C LEU A 216 5.07 5.44 -26.86
N LEU A 217 4.54 6.31 -27.73
CA LEU A 217 4.36 7.74 -27.42
C LEU A 217 3.39 7.92 -26.24
N ASP A 218 2.26 7.23 -26.27
CA ASP A 218 1.29 7.28 -25.18
C ASP A 218 1.90 6.80 -23.85
N THR A 219 2.75 5.77 -23.90
CA THR A 219 3.49 5.27 -22.72
C THR A 219 4.44 6.33 -22.15
N GLN A 220 5.12 7.10 -23.00
CA GLN A 220 5.97 8.22 -22.54
C GLN A 220 5.14 9.34 -21.92
N ALA A 221 3.99 9.65 -22.51
CA ALA A 221 3.08 10.66 -21.98
C ALA A 221 2.53 10.24 -20.61
N VAL A 222 2.04 9.00 -20.48
CA VAL A 222 1.59 8.44 -19.20
C VAL A 222 2.72 8.45 -18.17
N LYS A 223 3.94 8.04 -18.54
CA LYS A 223 5.11 8.09 -17.64
C LYS A 223 5.37 9.50 -17.14
N THR A 224 5.34 10.49 -18.02
CA THR A 224 5.52 11.91 -17.66
C THR A 224 4.44 12.38 -16.69
N ILE A 225 3.18 12.07 -16.99
CA ILE A 225 2.04 12.40 -16.11
C ILE A 225 2.21 11.78 -14.73
N LEU A 226 2.58 10.49 -14.66
CA LEU A 226 2.78 9.79 -13.39
C LEU A 226 3.95 10.40 -12.59
N LEU A 227 5.05 10.76 -13.26
CA LEU A 227 6.21 11.38 -12.61
C LEU A 227 5.91 12.77 -12.05
N ASP A 228 4.91 13.47 -12.57
CA ASP A 228 4.50 14.81 -12.10
C ASP A 228 3.55 14.78 -10.90
N ILE A 229 3.05 13.60 -10.50
CA ILE A 229 2.10 13.45 -9.36
C ILE A 229 2.59 14.12 -8.07
N PRO A 230 3.85 13.93 -7.59
CA PRO A 230 4.32 14.62 -6.38
C PRO A 230 4.29 16.15 -6.51
N THR A 231 4.58 16.68 -7.70
CA THR A 231 4.52 18.12 -8.02
C THR A 231 3.08 18.63 -7.95
N LEU A 232 2.12 17.91 -8.56
CA LEU A 232 0.70 18.24 -8.51
C LEU A 232 0.17 18.30 -7.07
N GLY A 233 0.67 17.42 -6.20
CA GLY A 233 0.34 17.40 -4.78
C GLY A 233 1.00 18.51 -3.96
N LYS A 234 1.96 19.26 -4.53
CA LYS A 234 2.80 20.26 -3.84
C LYS A 234 3.55 19.71 -2.62
N GLN A 235 3.85 18.41 -2.63
CA GLN A 235 4.50 17.69 -1.54
C GLN A 235 5.66 16.89 -2.14
N SER A 236 6.90 17.36 -1.95
CA SER A 236 8.10 16.79 -2.61
C SER A 236 8.90 15.83 -1.73
N THR A 237 8.56 15.71 -0.44
CA THR A 237 9.21 14.78 0.47
C THR A 237 9.03 13.34 -0.05
N GLY A 238 10.11 12.63 -0.35
CA GLY A 238 10.04 11.24 -0.83
C GLY A 238 9.80 11.06 -2.34
N ALA A 239 9.66 12.15 -3.10
CA ALA A 239 9.43 12.12 -4.55
C ALA A 239 10.48 11.31 -5.32
N ALA A 240 11.75 11.31 -4.88
CA ALA A 240 12.81 10.56 -5.56
C ALA A 240 12.57 9.04 -5.56
N SER A 241 12.08 8.47 -4.45
CA SER A 241 11.77 7.03 -4.37
C SER A 241 10.56 6.68 -5.22
N TYR A 242 9.53 7.53 -5.17
CA TYR A 242 8.35 7.42 -6.02
C TYR A 242 8.73 7.44 -7.51
N SER A 243 9.48 8.45 -7.96
CA SER A 243 9.89 8.61 -9.35
C SER A 243 10.75 7.44 -9.85
N LYS A 244 11.64 6.90 -9.00
CA LYS A 244 12.44 5.71 -9.33
C LYS A 244 11.54 4.48 -9.55
N PHE A 245 10.56 4.27 -8.68
CA PHE A 245 9.63 3.15 -8.81
C PHE A 245 8.79 3.27 -10.09
N VAL A 246 8.15 4.42 -10.32
CA VAL A 246 7.36 4.69 -11.52
C VAL A 246 8.20 4.52 -12.78
N SER A 247 9.42 5.08 -12.81
CA SER A 247 10.32 4.95 -13.95
C SER A 247 10.64 3.49 -14.25
N ARG A 248 10.91 2.67 -13.23
CA ARG A 248 11.20 1.25 -13.40
C ARG A 248 10.01 0.49 -13.99
N GLU A 249 8.81 0.69 -13.45
CA GLU A 249 7.62 -0.03 -13.93
C GLU A 249 7.23 0.43 -15.34
N MET A 250 7.30 1.73 -15.65
CA MET A 250 7.01 2.24 -16.98
C MET A 250 8.05 1.78 -18.02
N SER A 251 9.33 1.64 -17.65
CA SER A 251 10.35 1.10 -18.55
C SER A 251 10.06 -0.35 -18.99
N LYS A 252 9.33 -1.15 -18.19
CA LYS A 252 8.89 -2.50 -18.60
C LYS A 252 7.87 -2.44 -19.74
N ALA A 253 6.93 -1.49 -19.68
CA ALA A 253 5.97 -1.24 -20.75
C ALA A 253 6.67 -0.77 -22.04
N GLU A 254 7.64 0.15 -21.92
CA GLU A 254 8.46 0.57 -23.06
C GLU A 254 9.25 -0.59 -23.68
N ALA A 255 9.87 -1.43 -22.85
CA ALA A 255 10.61 -2.60 -23.29
C ALA A 255 9.72 -3.57 -24.06
N LEU A 256 8.52 -3.88 -23.52
CA LEU A 256 7.53 -4.72 -24.20
C LEU A 256 7.18 -4.17 -25.59
N LEU A 257 6.86 -2.88 -25.69
CA LEU A 257 6.52 -2.26 -26.97
C LEU A 257 7.69 -2.24 -27.95
N LYS A 258 8.92 -2.05 -27.48
CA LYS A 258 10.14 -2.16 -28.29
C LYS A 258 10.36 -3.59 -28.82
N VAL A 259 9.99 -4.62 -28.06
CA VAL A 259 9.98 -6.00 -28.56
C VAL A 259 8.93 -6.16 -29.65
N ILE A 260 7.72 -5.61 -29.49
CA ILE A 260 6.69 -5.63 -30.56
C ILE A 260 7.19 -4.92 -31.83
N LEU A 261 7.94 -3.82 -31.70
CA LEU A 261 8.52 -3.08 -32.83
C LEU A 261 9.70 -3.79 -33.50
N SER A 262 10.31 -4.77 -32.85
CA SER A 262 11.49 -5.44 -33.41
C SER A 262 11.15 -6.27 -34.65
N PRO A 263 12.09 -6.41 -35.61
CA PRO A 263 11.96 -7.34 -36.73
C PRO A 263 11.72 -8.78 -36.26
N VAL A 264 10.98 -9.56 -37.05
CA VAL A 264 10.61 -10.95 -36.71
C VAL A 264 11.86 -11.82 -36.50
N ASP A 265 12.91 -11.61 -37.27
CA ASP A 265 14.14 -12.40 -37.20
C ASP A 265 14.97 -12.14 -35.92
N SER A 266 14.75 -11.00 -35.25
CA SER A 266 15.53 -10.60 -34.06
C SER A 266 14.70 -10.47 -32.79
N VAL A 267 13.38 -10.68 -32.85
CA VAL A 267 12.44 -10.49 -31.74
C VAL A 267 12.79 -11.29 -30.49
N ALA A 268 13.29 -12.51 -30.65
CA ALA A 268 13.76 -13.35 -29.55
C ALA A 268 14.97 -12.74 -28.82
N ASN A 269 15.92 -12.19 -29.58
CA ASN A 269 17.11 -11.55 -29.03
C ASN A 269 16.77 -10.22 -28.35
N THR A 270 15.89 -9.42 -28.97
CA THR A 270 15.40 -8.18 -28.38
C THR A 270 14.65 -8.44 -27.07
N TYR A 271 13.82 -9.49 -27.00
CA TYR A 271 13.13 -9.88 -25.77
C TYR A 271 14.11 -10.20 -24.64
N ARG A 272 15.13 -11.04 -24.89
CA ARG A 272 16.15 -11.36 -23.88
C ARG A 272 16.92 -10.14 -23.39
N ALA A 273 17.21 -9.20 -24.29
CA ALA A 273 17.97 -8.00 -23.97
C ALA A 273 17.16 -6.99 -23.14
N LEU A 274 15.87 -6.81 -23.47
CA LEU A 274 15.04 -5.76 -22.87
C LEU A 274 14.20 -6.25 -21.68
N LEU A 275 13.89 -7.54 -21.61
CA LEU A 275 13.08 -8.18 -20.56
C LEU A 275 13.81 -9.43 -20.02
N PRO A 276 14.97 -9.28 -19.36
CA PRO A 276 15.78 -10.40 -18.89
C PRO A 276 15.11 -11.24 -17.80
N GLU A 277 14.19 -10.65 -17.03
CA GLU A 277 13.38 -11.35 -16.03
C GLU A 277 12.07 -11.92 -16.59
N GLY A 278 11.81 -11.72 -17.88
CA GLY A 278 10.59 -12.17 -18.55
C GLY A 278 10.55 -13.68 -18.74
N THR A 279 9.34 -14.25 -18.68
CA THR A 279 9.10 -15.69 -18.83
C THR A 279 8.88 -16.08 -20.30
N PRO A 280 9.07 -17.35 -20.69
CA PRO A 280 8.69 -17.82 -22.02
C PRO A 280 7.20 -17.64 -22.34
N LEU A 281 6.33 -17.72 -21.32
CA LEU A 281 4.90 -17.49 -21.47
C LEU A 281 4.60 -16.03 -21.81
N GLU A 282 5.26 -15.08 -21.16
CA GLU A 282 5.15 -13.66 -21.50
C GLU A 282 5.65 -13.39 -22.93
N PHE A 283 6.76 -14.02 -23.33
CA PHE A 283 7.27 -13.89 -24.69
C PHE A 283 6.24 -14.36 -25.73
N GLN A 284 5.63 -15.53 -25.51
CA GLN A 284 4.54 -16.03 -26.36
C GLN A 284 3.39 -15.01 -26.47
N ARG A 285 2.95 -14.43 -25.36
CA ARG A 285 1.90 -13.40 -25.38
C ARG A 285 2.31 -12.14 -26.15
N ILE A 286 3.59 -11.75 -26.11
CA ILE A 286 4.10 -10.61 -26.91
C ILE A 286 4.06 -10.94 -28.41
N LEU A 287 4.38 -12.19 -28.80
CA LEU A 287 4.26 -12.62 -30.20
C LEU A 287 2.81 -12.64 -30.68
N ASP A 288 1.86 -12.97 -29.80
CA ASP A 288 0.42 -12.85 -30.07
C ASP A 288 0.00 -11.38 -30.27
N LEU A 289 0.47 -10.48 -29.40
CA LEU A 289 0.23 -9.03 -29.55
C LEU A 289 0.78 -8.48 -30.87
N LYS A 290 1.96 -8.95 -31.31
CA LYS A 290 2.57 -8.58 -32.59
C LYS A 290 1.79 -9.11 -33.81
N GLY A 291 0.83 -10.03 -33.62
CA GLY A 291 -0.02 -10.55 -34.69
C GLY A 291 0.65 -11.57 -35.61
N LEU A 292 1.72 -12.25 -35.15
CA LEU A 292 2.41 -13.26 -35.94
C LEU A 292 1.54 -14.51 -36.19
N LYS A 293 1.74 -15.18 -37.33
CA LYS A 293 1.04 -16.43 -37.62
C LYS A 293 1.56 -17.54 -36.70
N LYS A 294 0.68 -18.47 -36.33
CA LYS A 294 1.04 -19.59 -35.42
C LYS A 294 2.25 -20.41 -35.89
N ALA A 295 2.42 -20.60 -37.20
CA ALA A 295 3.56 -21.32 -37.75
C ALA A 295 4.89 -20.59 -37.47
N ASP A 296 4.92 -19.27 -37.72
CA ASP A 296 6.10 -18.43 -37.50
C ASP A 296 6.40 -18.31 -36.00
N GLN A 297 5.37 -18.16 -35.17
CA GLN A 297 5.49 -18.15 -33.71
C GLN A 297 6.13 -19.44 -33.20
N GLN A 298 5.70 -20.61 -33.68
CA GLN A 298 6.22 -21.90 -33.24
C GLN A 298 7.72 -22.03 -33.55
N ALA A 299 8.14 -21.63 -34.76
CA ALA A 299 9.56 -21.64 -35.13
C ALA A 299 10.40 -20.71 -34.24
N ILE A 300 9.90 -19.50 -33.95
CA ILE A 300 10.58 -18.52 -33.09
C ILE A 300 10.65 -19.03 -31.63
N LEU A 301 9.59 -19.65 -31.11
CA LEU A 301 9.57 -20.19 -29.75
C LEU A 301 10.51 -21.40 -29.60
N GLU A 302 10.62 -22.24 -30.62
CA GLU A 302 11.58 -23.35 -30.64
C GLU A 302 13.02 -22.85 -30.61
N ASP A 303 13.35 -21.85 -31.43
CA ASP A 303 14.66 -21.20 -31.38
C ASP A 303 14.90 -20.52 -30.03
N PHE A 304 13.87 -19.90 -29.47
CA PHE A 304 13.94 -19.23 -28.18
C PHE A 304 14.30 -20.22 -27.05
N ASN A 305 13.66 -21.39 -27.04
CA ASN A 305 13.87 -22.43 -26.02
C ASN A 305 15.20 -23.15 -26.19
N LYS A 306 15.71 -23.34 -27.41
CA LYS A 306 17.04 -23.94 -27.66
C LYS A 306 18.18 -23.10 -27.07
N HIS A 307 18.00 -21.78 -27.04
CA HIS A 307 18.98 -20.83 -26.50
C HIS A 307 18.62 -20.32 -25.10
N ALA A 308 17.63 -20.91 -24.42
CA ALA A 308 17.41 -20.66 -23.00
C ALA A 308 18.58 -21.27 -22.20
N PRO A 309 19.12 -20.59 -21.16
CA PRO A 309 20.19 -21.15 -20.36
C PRO A 309 19.71 -22.48 -19.76
N ALA A 310 20.36 -23.58 -20.14
CA ALA A 310 20.07 -24.89 -19.61
C ALA A 310 20.31 -24.88 -18.10
N ILE A 311 19.24 -24.74 -17.32
CA ILE A 311 19.26 -25.20 -15.93
C ILE A 311 19.46 -26.71 -16.04
N LYS A 312 20.70 -27.16 -15.83
CA LYS A 312 21.04 -28.57 -15.70
C LYS A 312 20.34 -29.12 -14.46
N HIS A 313 19.07 -29.49 -14.60
CA HIS A 313 18.48 -30.47 -13.72
C HIS A 313 19.23 -31.79 -13.96
N PRO A 314 19.80 -32.44 -12.93
CA PRO A 314 20.29 -33.79 -13.08
C PRO A 314 19.07 -34.68 -13.30
N THR A 315 18.83 -35.04 -14.56
CA THR A 315 17.84 -36.05 -14.93
C THR A 315 18.30 -37.38 -14.35
N VAL A 316 17.65 -37.82 -13.27
CA VAL A 316 17.74 -39.21 -12.81
C VAL A 316 16.87 -40.02 -13.77
N THR A 317 17.51 -40.68 -14.74
CA THR A 317 16.89 -41.72 -15.55
C THR A 317 16.64 -42.96 -14.69
N PRO A 318 15.40 -43.49 -14.61
CA PRO A 318 15.16 -44.82 -14.06
C PRO A 318 15.45 -45.86 -15.14
N THR A 319 16.71 -46.30 -15.24
CA THR A 319 17.07 -47.44 -16.08
C THR A 319 16.91 -48.72 -15.27
N VAL A 320 15.85 -49.47 -15.57
CA VAL A 320 15.68 -50.87 -15.17
C VAL A 320 16.70 -51.72 -15.94
N ALA A 321 17.50 -52.53 -15.25
CA ALA A 321 18.31 -53.58 -15.85
C ALA A 321 18.19 -54.88 -15.02
N PRO A 322 18.04 -56.08 -15.64
CA PRO A 322 18.21 -57.37 -14.99
C PRO A 322 19.70 -57.82 -14.98
N PRO A 323 20.05 -58.89 -14.22
CA PRO A 323 21.40 -59.08 -13.68
C PRO A 323 22.28 -60.06 -14.46
N ALA A 324 23.60 -59.84 -14.48
CA ALA A 324 24.62 -60.91 -14.54
C ALA A 324 26.06 -60.41 -14.22
N ALA A 325 26.62 -61.04 -13.17
CA ALA A 325 28.00 -61.55 -13.01
C ALA A 325 29.28 -60.67 -12.99
N THR A 326 30.06 -60.95 -11.93
CA THR A 326 31.54 -61.01 -11.77
C THR A 326 32.39 -59.75 -11.53
N ALA A 327 32.71 -59.57 -10.24
CA ALA A 327 34.03 -59.36 -9.59
C ALA A 327 35.15 -58.55 -10.29
N SER A 328 35.65 -57.53 -9.59
CA SER A 328 37.06 -57.41 -9.14
C SER A 328 37.27 -56.16 -8.26
N ILE A 329 38.13 -56.32 -7.25
CA ILE A 329 38.46 -55.40 -6.14
C ILE A 329 39.55 -54.40 -6.57
N GLN A 330 39.48 -53.14 -6.09
CA GLN A 330 40.67 -52.33 -5.73
C GLN A 330 40.33 -51.13 -4.83
N ILE A 331 41.32 -50.71 -4.05
CA ILE A 331 41.27 -50.03 -2.74
C ILE A 331 41.84 -48.60 -2.82
N ALA A 332 41.09 -47.59 -2.30
CA ALA A 332 41.47 -46.31 -1.63
C ALA A 332 42.53 -45.35 -2.28
N PRO A 333 42.78 -44.09 -1.79
CA PRO A 333 42.20 -43.37 -0.65
C PRO A 333 41.77 -41.88 -0.91
N ILE A 334 41.23 -41.30 0.17
CA ILE A 334 40.74 -39.91 0.38
C ILE A 334 41.90 -38.90 0.50
N PRO A 335 41.66 -37.60 0.22
CA PRO A 335 41.95 -36.58 1.23
C PRO A 335 40.85 -35.50 1.39
N THR A 336 40.49 -35.21 2.64
CA THR A 336 39.89 -33.96 3.16
C THR A 336 41.01 -32.94 3.52
N PRO A 337 40.79 -31.69 4.01
CA PRO A 337 39.54 -30.93 4.29
C PRO A 337 39.54 -29.42 3.86
N ALA A 338 38.40 -28.76 4.12
CA ALA A 338 38.27 -27.45 4.80
C ALA A 338 37.81 -26.19 4.01
N VAL A 339 36.95 -25.43 4.74
CA VAL A 339 36.63 -23.99 4.66
C VAL A 339 35.57 -23.57 3.60
N SER A 340 34.51 -22.78 3.82
CA SER A 340 33.55 -22.49 4.92
C SER A 340 32.62 -21.34 4.43
N ILE A 341 31.36 -21.25 4.91
CA ILE A 341 30.45 -20.05 5.05
C ILE A 341 30.02 -19.35 3.71
N THR A 342 28.78 -19.08 3.28
CA THR A 342 27.42 -18.84 3.85
C THR A 342 26.42 -18.78 2.67
N PRO A 343 25.11 -19.05 2.84
CA PRO A 343 24.08 -18.49 1.96
C PRO A 343 23.28 -17.39 2.68
N SER A 344 23.17 -16.20 2.06
CA SER A 344 22.18 -15.18 2.44
C SER A 344 20.89 -15.45 1.67
N MET A 345 19.86 -15.88 2.38
CA MET A 345 18.46 -15.93 1.96
C MET A 345 17.72 -14.90 2.80
N ALA A 346 17.43 -13.73 2.22
CA ALA A 346 16.50 -12.77 2.81
C ALA A 346 15.97 -11.83 1.73
N ALA A 347 14.88 -12.24 1.07
CA ALA A 347 14.02 -11.33 0.33
C ALA A 347 12.60 -11.89 0.30
N LEU A 348 11.87 -11.78 1.43
CA LEU A 348 10.40 -11.87 1.47
C LEU A 348 9.82 -11.49 2.85
N THR A 349 10.25 -10.38 3.44
CA THR A 349 9.61 -9.78 4.64
C THR A 349 9.83 -8.26 4.70
N GLY A 350 9.41 -7.52 3.67
CA GLY A 350 9.57 -6.05 3.61
C GLY A 350 8.29 -5.21 3.82
N ALA A 351 7.13 -5.84 4.07
CA ALA A 351 5.84 -5.14 4.02
C ALA A 351 5.32 -4.65 5.39
N LEU A 352 5.91 -5.10 6.52
CA LEU A 352 5.42 -4.78 7.86
C LEU A 352 6.22 -3.69 8.61
N THR A 353 7.45 -3.40 8.19
CA THR A 353 8.36 -2.47 8.90
C THR A 353 8.06 -0.99 8.67
N ASN A 354 7.24 -0.63 7.67
CA ASN A 354 6.93 0.78 7.37
C ASN A 354 5.86 1.41 8.28
N ARG A 355 5.09 0.63 9.05
CA ARG A 355 4.03 1.18 9.90
C ARG A 355 4.61 1.90 11.12
N GLU A 356 5.61 1.30 11.77
CA GLU A 356 6.24 1.85 12.98
C GLU A 356 7.06 3.12 12.70
N ASP A 357 7.85 3.14 11.62
CA ASP A 357 8.68 4.30 11.25
C ASP A 357 7.86 5.55 10.89
N VAL A 358 6.72 5.34 10.24
CA VAL A 358 5.78 6.41 9.85
C VAL A 358 5.05 6.97 11.08
N LEU A 359 4.65 6.10 12.01
CA LEU A 359 4.02 6.47 13.28
C LEU A 359 5.00 7.19 14.22
N ALA A 360 6.25 6.72 14.32
CA ALA A 360 7.30 7.34 15.10
C ALA A 360 7.62 8.77 14.62
N ARG A 361 7.59 9.00 13.29
CA ARG A 361 7.79 10.32 12.69
C ARG A 361 6.58 11.25 12.87
N ALA A 362 5.35 10.75 12.80
CA ALA A 362 4.13 11.53 13.02
C ALA A 362 3.99 11.98 14.50
N ALA A 363 4.32 11.10 15.45
CA ALA A 363 4.29 11.40 16.89
C ALA A 363 5.25 12.55 17.29
N ALA A 364 6.29 12.81 16.49
CA ALA A 364 7.26 13.86 16.79
C ALA A 364 6.78 15.30 16.47
N LEU A 365 5.82 15.47 15.56
CA LEU A 365 5.43 16.77 14.99
C LEU A 365 4.27 17.46 15.73
N GLY A 366 3.44 16.74 16.48
CA GLY A 366 2.21 17.29 17.02
C GLY A 366 2.25 17.82 18.47
N ARG A 367 3.39 17.71 19.16
CA ARG A 367 3.52 17.97 20.61
C ARG A 367 3.19 19.41 21.08
N GLY A 368 3.07 20.37 20.16
CA GLY A 368 2.88 21.80 20.51
C GLY A 368 1.43 22.23 20.75
N ALA A 369 0.45 21.65 20.06
CA ALA A 369 -0.92 22.19 20.04
C ALA A 369 -1.86 21.58 21.10
N ALA A 370 -1.65 20.31 21.46
CA ALA A 370 -2.58 19.54 22.30
C ALA A 370 -2.44 19.81 23.82
N THR A 371 -1.30 20.33 24.27
CA THR A 371 -1.08 20.74 25.68
C THR A 371 -2.07 21.81 26.16
N THR A 372 -2.62 22.61 25.24
CA THR A 372 -3.61 23.66 25.54
C THR A 372 -5.02 23.10 25.74
N GLY A 373 -5.39 22.07 24.96
CA GLY A 373 -6.70 21.42 25.05
C GLY A 373 -6.88 20.61 26.33
N PHE A 374 -5.84 19.88 26.74
CA PHE A 374 -5.87 19.08 27.96
C PHE A 374 -5.92 19.93 29.24
N LYS A 375 -5.20 21.06 29.30
CA LYS A 375 -5.31 22.02 30.42
C LYS A 375 -6.72 22.60 30.53
N ARG A 376 -7.37 22.86 29.39
CA ARG A 376 -8.76 23.35 29.33
C ARG A 376 -9.75 22.26 29.74
N PHE A 377 -9.49 21.01 29.38
CA PHE A 377 -10.28 19.87 29.79
C PHE A 377 -10.16 19.61 31.30
N LEU A 378 -8.95 19.53 31.86
CA LEU A 378 -8.73 19.44 33.31
C LEU A 378 -9.40 20.57 34.07
N ALA A 379 -9.30 21.81 33.57
CA ALA A 379 -10.00 22.95 34.16
C ALA A 379 -11.53 22.79 34.10
N LEU A 380 -12.07 22.15 33.06
CA LEU A 380 -13.51 21.85 32.94
C LEU A 380 -13.93 20.68 33.85
N THR A 381 -13.10 19.64 34.02
CA THR A 381 -13.39 18.52 34.93
C THR A 381 -13.28 18.94 36.40
N GLU A 382 -12.32 19.81 36.71
CA GLU A 382 -12.15 20.41 38.03
C GLU A 382 -13.29 21.38 38.34
N ALA A 383 -13.71 22.21 37.37
CA ALA A 383 -14.91 23.05 37.49
C ALA A 383 -16.24 22.26 37.55
N ALA A 384 -16.28 21.05 36.98
CA ALA A 384 -17.44 20.15 37.05
C ALA A 384 -17.55 19.41 38.40
N LYS A 385 -16.45 19.26 39.14
CA LYS A 385 -16.44 18.62 40.47
C LYS A 385 -17.28 19.40 41.50
N ASP A 386 -17.43 20.71 41.30
CA ASP A 386 -18.21 21.60 42.17
C ASP A 386 -19.66 21.87 41.71
N ARG A 387 -20.09 21.34 40.55
CA ARG A 387 -21.48 21.49 40.08
C ARG A 387 -22.16 20.13 39.97
N LYS A 388 -23.00 19.82 40.97
CA LYS A 388 -23.86 18.63 40.99
C LYS A 388 -24.86 18.53 39.83
N ASP A 389 -25.05 19.59 39.04
CA ASP A 389 -25.93 19.59 37.88
C ASP A 389 -25.27 20.30 36.69
N GLY A 390 -24.59 19.52 35.84
CA GLY A 390 -23.90 20.01 34.63
C GLY A 390 -24.62 19.63 33.32
N PRO A 391 -24.43 20.40 32.22
CA PRO A 391 -25.20 20.27 30.98
C PRO A 391 -24.98 18.95 30.21
N PHE A 392 -23.93 18.21 30.54
CA PHE A 392 -23.51 16.99 29.84
C PHE A 392 -24.51 15.84 29.93
N ARG A 393 -25.41 15.83 30.92
CA ARG A 393 -26.42 14.77 31.05
C ARG A 393 -27.46 14.80 29.93
N LYS A 394 -27.63 15.93 29.23
CA LYS A 394 -28.58 16.09 28.12
C LYS A 394 -28.04 15.67 26.75
N LEU A 395 -26.75 15.31 26.63
CA LEU A 395 -26.15 14.82 25.38
C LEU A 395 -26.21 13.29 25.24
N PHE A 396 -26.63 12.57 26.29
CA PHE A 396 -26.56 11.11 26.36
C PHE A 396 -27.89 10.42 26.70
N ASN A 397 -29.02 11.09 26.51
CA ASN A 397 -30.32 10.42 26.49
C ASN A 397 -31.21 11.05 25.40
N PRO A 398 -31.92 10.25 24.59
CA PRO A 398 -32.82 10.76 23.56
C PRO A 398 -33.98 11.57 24.13
#